data_AF-A0A957R2D2-F1
#
_entry.id   AF-A0A957R2D2-F1
#
_cell.length_a   1.000
_cell.length_b   1.000
_cell.length_c   1.000
_cell.angle_alpha   90.00
_cell.angle_beta   90.00
_cell.angle_gamma   90.00
#
_symmetry.space_group_name_H-M   'P 1'
#
loop_
_entity.id
_entity.type
_entity.pdbx_description
1 polymer ?
#
loop_
_entity_poly.entity_id
_entity_poly.type
_entity_poly.pdbx_seq_one_letter_code
_entity_poly.pdbx_strand_id
1 'polypeptide(L)'
;AELVQANADLQRAAQHREEFMASVSHELRTPLTGILGMAEALQRQTHGQLTPRQLRSVQQIESSGRHLLTLINDLLDLTRINAGHLQLSIEKADVRGVSEASIAMVSALAS
;
A
#
# COMPACT_ATOMS: atom_id res chain seq x y z
N ALA A 1 -0.46 15.03 -38.85
CA ALA A 1 0.89 14.62 -38.43
C ALA A 1 1.18 15.08 -37.00
N GLU A 2 1.01 16.37 -36.68
CA GLU A 2 1.24 16.91 -35.32
C GLU A 2 0.42 16.24 -34.23
N LEU A 3 -0.88 15.96 -34.44
CA LEU A 3 -1.70 15.25 -33.44
C LEU A 3 -1.21 13.83 -33.13
N VAL A 4 -0.68 13.12 -34.13
CA VAL A 4 -0.14 11.76 -33.94
C VAL A 4 1.17 11.84 -33.14
N GLN A 5 2.02 12.82 -33.46
CA GLN A 5 3.25 13.07 -32.74
C GLN A 5 2.99 13.47 -31.28
N ALA A 6 2.07 14.41 -31.05
CA ALA A 6 1.67 14.83 -29.71
C ALA A 6 1.08 13.67 -28.89
N ASN A 7 0.28 12.80 -29.52
CA ASN A 7 -0.26 11.62 -28.85
C ASN A 7 0.84 10.61 -28.49
N ALA A 8 1.80 10.38 -29.38
CA ALA A 8 2.95 9.50 -29.11
C ALA A 8 3.89 10.05 -28.03
N ASP A 9 4.08 11.37 -27.95
CA ASP A 9 4.84 12.02 -26.89
C ASP A 9 4.11 11.92 -25.53
N LEU A 10 2.78 12.09 -25.52
CA LEU A 10 1.95 11.91 -24.33
C LEU A 10 2.00 10.46 -23.80
N GLN A 11 1.90 9.47 -24.69
CA GLN A 11 2.00 8.06 -24.31
C GLN A 11 3.36 7.72 -23.71
N ARG A 12 4.46 8.20 -24.30
CA ARG A 12 5.81 8.01 -23.75
C ARG A 12 5.96 8.66 -22.37
N ALA A 13 5.46 9.88 -22.20
CA ALA A 13 5.49 10.55 -20.90
C ALA A 13 4.65 9.81 -19.84
N ALA A 14 3.49 9.28 -20.23
CA ALA A 14 2.64 8.49 -19.33
C ALA A 14 3.33 7.19 -18.88
N GLN A 15 4.00 6.49 -19.80
CA GLN A 15 4.73 5.27 -19.50
C GLN A 15 5.92 5.53 -18.56
N HIS A 16 6.74 6.55 -18.82
CA HIS A 16 7.85 6.91 -17.92
C HIS A 16 7.36 7.28 -16.50
N ARG A 17 6.21 7.96 -16.41
CA ARG A 17 5.60 8.28 -15.11
C ARG A 17 5.20 7.02 -14.36
N GLU A 18 4.63 6.03 -15.04
CA GLU A 18 4.24 4.76 -14.43
C GLU A 18 5.43 3.95 -13.95
N GLU A 19 6.46 3.81 -14.80
CA GLU A 19 7.71 3.11 -14.46
C GLU A 19 8.41 3.76 -13.26
N PHE A 20 8.48 5.10 -13.24
CA PHE A 20 9.04 5.84 -12.11
C PHE A 20 8.24 5.61 -10.82
N MET A 21 6.92 5.69 -10.87
CA MET A 21 6.06 5.46 -9.70
C MET A 21 6.15 4.01 -9.18
N ALA A 22 6.22 3.03 -10.09
CA ALA A 22 6.44 1.63 -9.73
C ALA A 22 7.78 1.43 -9.01
N SER A 23 8.86 2.01 -9.54
CA SER A 23 10.20 1.93 -8.94
C SER A 23 10.23 2.55 -7.54
N VAL A 24 9.76 3.79 -7.40
CA VAL A 24 9.73 4.50 -6.11
C VAL A 24 8.93 3.72 -5.08
N SER A 25 7.77 3.17 -5.47
CA SER A 25 6.94 2.41 -4.54
C SER A 25 7.60 1.12 -4.07
N HIS A 26 8.35 0.44 -4.95
CA HIS A 26 9.11 -0.75 -4.58
C HIS A 26 10.25 -0.40 -3.61
N GLU A 27 10.98 0.68 -3.89
CA GLU A 27 12.06 1.18 -3.04
C GLU A 27 11.56 1.67 -1.68
N LEU A 28 10.35 2.21 -1.59
CA LEU A 28 9.74 2.63 -0.31
C LEU A 28 9.18 1.45 0.50
N ARG A 29 8.63 0.42 -0.16
CA ARG A 29 8.07 -0.77 0.53
C ARG A 29 9.13 -1.52 1.33
N THR A 30 10.34 -1.65 0.80
CA THR A 30 11.44 -2.40 1.46
C THR A 30 11.81 -1.84 2.84
N PRO A 31 12.22 -0.56 2.99
CA PRO A 31 12.54 0.01 4.30
C PRO A 31 11.32 0.07 5.21
N LEU A 32 10.12 0.33 4.67
CA LEU A 32 8.89 0.36 5.45
C LEU A 32 8.54 -1.01 6.05
N THR A 33 8.72 -2.09 5.28
CA THR A 33 8.56 -3.47 5.77
C THR A 33 9.55 -3.76 6.89
N GLY A 34 10.79 -3.27 6.78
CA GLY A 34 11.78 -3.37 7.86
C GLY A 34 11.34 -2.65 9.14
N ILE A 35 10.82 -1.42 9.02
CA ILE A 35 10.29 -0.64 10.16
C ILE A 35 9.12 -1.37 10.83
N LEU A 36 8.17 -1.88 10.05
CA LEU A 36 7.03 -2.64 10.57
C LEU A 36 7.48 -3.93 11.25
N GLY A 37 8.39 -4.70 10.65
CA GLY A 37 8.93 -5.92 11.25
C GLY A 37 9.66 -5.66 12.57
N MET A 38 10.40 -4.55 12.67
CA MET A 38 11.02 -4.13 13.93
C MET A 38 9.98 -3.72 14.98
N ALA A 39 8.95 -2.96 14.60
CA ALA A 39 7.89 -2.57 15.50
C ALA A 39 7.12 -3.80 16.04
N GLU A 40 6.79 -4.77 15.18
CA GLU A 40 6.17 -6.03 15.56
C GLU A 40 7.08 -6.87 16.47
N ALA A 41 8.38 -6.93 16.18
CA ALA A 41 9.34 -7.62 17.04
C ALA A 41 9.46 -6.99 18.44
N LEU A 42 9.45 -5.65 18.53
CA LEU A 42 9.47 -4.93 19.80
C LEU A 42 8.19 -5.15 20.61
N GLN A 43 7.03 -5.18 19.95
CA GLN A 43 5.75 -5.45 20.61
C GLN A 43 5.63 -6.87 21.16
N ARG A 44 6.31 -7.85 20.54
CA ARG A 44 6.40 -9.21 21.11
C ARG A 44 7.22 -9.29 22.39
N GLN A 45 7.95 -8.23 22.76
CA GLN A 45 8.75 -8.13 23.99
C GLN A 45 9.75 -9.29 24.21
N THR A 46 10.16 -9.98 23.13
CA THR A 46 11.07 -11.15 23.19
C THR A 46 12.50 -10.77 23.57
N HIS A 47 12.88 -9.50 23.40
CA HIS A 47 14.21 -8.96 23.71
C HIS A 47 14.23 -8.13 25.00
N GLY A 48 13.11 -8.11 25.74
CA GLY A 48 12.94 -7.30 26.96
C GLY A 48 11.57 -6.63 27.02
N GLN A 49 11.14 -6.31 28.24
CA GLN A 49 9.86 -5.63 28.46
C GLN A 49 9.95 -4.16 28.08
N LEU A 50 8.89 -3.66 27.43
CA LEU A 50 8.72 -2.23 27.17
C LEU A 50 7.94 -1.59 28.30
N THR A 51 8.34 -0.39 28.69
CA THR A 51 7.48 0.46 29.53
C THR A 51 6.19 0.80 28.78
N PRO A 52 5.09 1.13 29.48
CA PRO A 52 3.83 1.50 28.83
C PRO A 52 3.97 2.67 27.84
N ARG A 53 4.89 3.62 28.12
CA ARG A 53 5.15 4.74 27.21
C ARG A 53 5.86 4.29 25.93
N GLN A 54 6.87 3.42 26.05
CA GLN A 54 7.55 2.84 24.89
C GLN A 54 6.62 2.00 24.04
N LEU A 55 5.76 1.18 24.66
CA LEU A 55 4.78 0.37 23.93
C LEU A 55 3.85 1.25 23.08
N ARG A 56 3.30 2.33 23.65
CA ARG A 56 2.48 3.29 22.88
C ARG A 56 3.24 3.92 21.72
N SER A 57 4.50 4.30 21.92
CA SER A 57 5.33 4.84 20.84
C SER A 57 5.55 3.81 19.71
N VAL A 58 5.80 2.54 20.05
CA VAL A 58 5.98 1.48 19.04
C VAL A 58 4.67 1.22 18.27
N GLN A 59 3.53 1.19 18.97
CA GLN A 59 2.21 1.06 18.33
C GLN A 59 1.91 2.23 17.40
N GLN A 60 2.30 3.45 17.77
CA GLN A 60 2.14 4.62 16.91
C GLN A 60 3.04 4.55 15.67
N ILE A 61 4.28 4.06 15.80
CA ILE A 61 5.18 3.81 14.66
C ILE A 61 4.57 2.78 13.72
N GLU A 62 4.05 1.67 14.24
CA GLU A 62 3.39 0.64 13.44
C GLU A 62 2.17 1.19 12.70
N SER A 63 1.26 1.87 13.42
CA SER A 63 0.07 2.48 12.83
C SER A 63 0.41 3.47 11.71
N SER A 64 1.43 4.31 11.93
CA SER A 64 1.90 5.27 10.94
C SER A 64 2.50 4.56 9.72
N GLY A 65 3.27 3.49 9.95
CA GLY A 65 3.86 2.69 8.88
C GLY A 65 2.82 1.97 8.02
N ARG A 66 1.79 1.38 8.64
CA ARG A 66 0.67 0.75 7.91
C ARG A 66 -0.14 1.77 7.11
N HIS A 67 -0.36 2.96 7.68
CA HIS A 67 -1.02 4.04 6.96
C HIS A 67 -0.21 4.49 5.74
N LEU A 68 1.10 4.67 5.88
CA LEU A 68 1.97 5.02 4.76
C LEU A 68 1.98 3.93 3.67
N LEU A 69 1.97 2.65 4.05
CA LEU A 69 1.88 1.55 3.10
C LEU A 69 0.58 1.60 2.28
N THR A 70 -0.53 1.95 2.94
CA THR A 70 -1.83 2.15 2.29
C THR A 70 -1.75 3.28 1.27
N LEU A 71 -1.21 4.44 1.65
CA LEU A 71 -1.04 5.58 0.72
C LEU A 71 -0.16 5.24 -0.49
N ILE A 72 0.91 4.45 -0.30
CA ILE A 72 1.76 3.98 -1.41
C ILE A 72 0.95 3.07 -2.36
N ASN A 73 0.14 2.16 -1.81
CA ASN A 73 -0.71 1.29 -2.61
C ASN A 73 -1.78 2.07 -3.39
N ASP A 74 -2.46 3.00 -2.72
CA ASP A 74 -3.48 3.84 -3.35
C ASP A 74 -2.90 4.69 -4.51
N LEU A 75 -1.69 5.23 -4.31
CA LEU A 75 -0.98 5.99 -5.34
C LEU A 75 -0.65 5.10 -6.55
N LEU A 76 -0.17 3.87 -6.32
CA LEU A 76 0.10 2.91 -7.39
C LEU A 76 -1.17 2.57 -8.17
N ASP A 77 -2.27 2.30 -7.47
CA ASP A 77 -3.54 1.96 -8.12
C ASP A 77 -4.06 3.12 -8.96
N LEU A 78 -3.98 4.36 -8.47
CA LEU A 78 -4.29 5.56 -9.25
C LEU A 78 -3.39 5.71 -10.49
N THR A 79 -2.10 5.39 -10.39
CA THR A 79 -1.19 5.49 -11.53
C THR A 79 -1.56 4.51 -12.65
N ARG A 80 -1.94 3.27 -12.30
CA ARG A 80 -2.39 2.23 -13.23
C ARG A 80 -3.73 2.56 -13.86
N ILE A 81 -4.70 3.05 -13.08
CA ILE A 81 -6.03 3.45 -13.56
C ILE A 81 -5.89 4.55 -14.61
N ASN A 82 -5.10 5.60 -14.32
CA ASN A 82 -4.90 6.73 -15.23
C ASN A 82 -4.17 6.36 -16.53
N ALA A 83 -3.40 5.27 -16.51
CA ALA A 83 -2.73 4.75 -17.71
C ALA A 83 -3.62 3.79 -18.52
N GLY A 84 -4.85 3.50 -18.06
CA GLY A 84 -5.74 2.52 -18.69
C GLY A 84 -5.26 1.07 -18.52
N HIS A 85 -4.31 0.83 -17.61
CA HIS A 85 -3.68 -0.48 -17.38
C HIS A 85 -4.31 -1.27 -16.22
N LEU A 86 -5.52 -0.92 -15.79
CA LEU A 86 -6.25 -1.71 -14.81
C LEU A 86 -6.66 -3.06 -15.44
N GLN A 87 -5.86 -4.09 -15.18
CA GLN A 87 -6.20 -5.46 -15.57
C GLN A 87 -7.04 -6.11 -14.46
N LEU A 88 -8.26 -6.51 -14.82
CA LEU A 88 -9.14 -7.25 -13.93
C LEU A 88 -8.90 -8.75 -14.11
N SER A 89 -8.57 -9.47 -13.03
CA SER A 89 -8.65 -10.94 -13.04
C SER A 89 -10.11 -11.33 -12.76
N ILE A 90 -10.78 -11.90 -13.75
CA ILE A 90 -12.18 -12.33 -13.63
C ILE A 90 -12.21 -13.78 -13.18
N GLU A 91 -12.56 -14.00 -11.92
CA GLU A 91 -12.60 -15.31 -11.28
C GLU A 91 -13.92 -15.50 -10.50
N LYS A 92 -14.28 -16.76 -10.23
CA LYS A 92 -15.43 -17.05 -9.35
C LYS A 92 -15.07 -16.65 -7.92
N ALA A 93 -15.83 -15.71 -7.36
CA ALA A 93 -15.66 -15.27 -5.98
C ALA A 93 -16.81 -15.78 -5.09
N ASP A 94 -16.48 -16.21 -3.86
CA ASP A 94 -17.48 -16.46 -2.83
C ASP A 94 -17.96 -15.13 -2.24
N VAL A 95 -19.11 -14.67 -2.73
CA VAL A 95 -19.73 -13.39 -2.31
C VAL A 95 -19.99 -13.38 -0.80
N ARG A 96 -20.35 -14.52 -0.20
CA ARG A 96 -20.62 -14.60 1.24
C ARG A 96 -19.34 -14.39 2.03
N GLY A 97 -18.30 -15.16 1.72
CA GLY A 97 -17.00 -15.05 2.40
C GLY A 97 -16.39 -13.64 2.29
N VAL A 98 -16.48 -13.01 1.11
CA VAL A 98 -16.01 -11.63 0.92
C VAL A 98 -16.79 -10.63 1.78
N SER A 99 -18.11 -10.80 1.87
CA SER A 99 -18.98 -9.91 2.66
C SER A 99 -18.68 -10.03 4.16
N GLU A 100 -18.53 -11.27 4.66
CA GLU A 100 -18.23 -11.54 6.06
C GLU A 100 -16.86 -10.98 6.47
N ALA A 101 -15.83 -11.19 5.63
CA ALA A 101 -14.50 -10.63 5.85
C ALA A 101 -14.51 -9.09 5.91
N SER A 102 -15.27 -8.47 5.00
CA SER A 102 -15.40 -7.00 4.95
C SER A 102 -16.06 -6.44 6.21
N ILE A 103 -17.13 -7.08 6.69
CA ILE A 103 -17.83 -6.69 7.93
C ILE A 103 -16.90 -6.83 9.14
N ALA A 104 -16.15 -7.94 9.23
CA ALA A 104 -15.21 -8.15 10.33
C ALA A 104 -14.11 -7.07 10.36
N MET A 105 -13.56 -6.71 9.20
CA MET A 105 -12.53 -5.69 9.06
C MET A 105 -13.01 -4.31 9.54
N VAL A 106 -14.21 -3.88 9.13
CA VAL A 106 -14.77 -2.58 9.53
C VAL A 106 -15.16 -2.57 11.01
N SER A 107 -15.68 -3.70 11.52
CA SER A 107 -16.07 -3.79 12.93
C SER A 107 -14.88 -3.66 13.88
N ALA A 108 -13.71 -4.17 13.48
CA ALA A 108 -12.47 -4.07 14.26
C ALA A 108 -11.89 -2.64 14.34
N LEU A 109 -12.28 -1.75 13.42
CA LEU A 109 -11.89 -0.33 13.44
C LEU A 109 -12.81 0.53 14.32
N ALA A 110 -14.00 0.02 14.66
CA ALA A 110 -14.98 0.72 15.50
C ALA A 110 -14.79 0.48 17.01
N SER A 111 -13.92 -0.47 17.38
CA SER A 111 -13.57 -0.85 18.76
C SER A 111 -12.20 -0.30 19.17
#